data_AF-A0A0X3U8F2-F1
#
_entry.id   AF-A0A0X3U8F2-F1
#
_cell.length_a   1.000
_cell.length_b   1.000
_cell.length_c   1.000
_cell.angle_alpha   90.00
_cell.angle_beta   90.00
_cell.angle_gamma   90.00
#
_symmetry.space_group_name_H-M   'P 1'
#
loop_
_entity.id
_entity.type
_entity.pdbx_description
1 polymer ?
#
loop_
_entity_poly.entity_id
_entity_poly.type
_entity_poly.pdbx_seq_one_letter_code
_entity_poly.pdbx_strand_id
1 'polypeptide(L)'
;MEEPSRIKTLLRHIKHWLVVKTAPRKNRVYTQFYRFPNQYRALIERIVPRIRAQRDGPLQILVFGCCSGAEPISLASVLKKQFPDLDFHIRAYDIVPEVIERAQSPLYSEEEVFQGPFVTDEFVAETFETTEEGYRVRPDLMSHITFSVGDMLDRVFIEGLGKVDLVFAQNVLFHLPPASARRAFANLNLTLRPGSALFINGMDVDMRVKLTKKFYLDPLEYLIEEIHNDARVDRGNSWAAAYWGRKPFNRRSREWIREHCTIYNKARV
;
A
#
# COMPACT_ATOMS: atom_id res chain seq x y z
N MET A 1 -23.44 15.15 -15.65
CA MET A 1 -22.08 15.41 -15.11
C MET A 1 -21.28 16.05 -16.23
N GLU A 2 -21.11 17.38 -16.23
CA GLU A 2 -20.46 18.10 -17.34
C GLU A 2 -19.00 17.67 -17.51
N GLU A 3 -18.62 17.28 -18.74
CA GLU A 3 -17.23 16.98 -19.07
C GLU A 3 -16.38 18.25 -18.86
N PRO A 4 -15.33 18.21 -18.04
CA PRO A 4 -14.50 19.39 -17.82
C PRO A 4 -13.84 19.84 -19.12
N SER A 5 -14.02 21.13 -19.47
CA SER A 5 -13.37 21.78 -20.62
C SER A 5 -11.90 21.36 -20.77
N ARG A 6 -11.48 21.03 -22.01
CA ARG A 6 -10.11 20.61 -22.34
C ARG A 6 -9.05 21.57 -21.78
N ILE A 7 -9.35 22.87 -21.74
CA ILE A 7 -8.48 23.91 -21.19
C ILE A 7 -8.29 23.74 -19.67
N LYS A 8 -9.37 23.46 -18.93
CA LYS A 8 -9.31 23.21 -17.48
C LYS A 8 -8.47 21.96 -17.17
N THR A 9 -8.58 20.91 -17.98
CA THR A 9 -7.78 19.69 -17.82
C THR A 9 -6.29 19.95 -18.08
N LEU A 10 -5.96 20.71 -19.14
CA LEU A 10 -4.59 21.09 -19.45
C LEU A 10 -3.94 21.92 -18.33
N LEU A 11 -4.63 22.94 -17.84
CA LEU A 11 -4.16 23.80 -16.73
C LEU A 11 -3.90 22.98 -15.45
N ARG A 12 -4.75 21.99 -15.16
CA ARG A 12 -4.55 21.08 -14.02
C ARG A 12 -3.29 20.23 -14.16
N HIS A 13 -2.97 19.76 -15.38
CA HIS A 13 -1.73 19.03 -15.63
C HIS A 13 -0.47 19.91 -15.45
N ILE A 14 -0.50 21.16 -15.96
CA ILE A 14 0.60 22.11 -15.78
C ILE A 14 0.81 22.40 -14.28
N LYS A 15 -0.28 22.65 -13.55
CA LYS A 15 -0.23 22.87 -12.10
C LYS A 15 0.37 21.67 -11.36
N HIS A 16 -0.06 20.45 -11.69
CA HIS A 16 0.49 19.23 -11.11
C HIS A 16 1.99 19.10 -11.38
N TRP A 17 2.43 19.34 -12.63
CA TRP A 17 3.85 19.32 -12.99
C TRP A 17 4.68 20.32 -12.20
N LEU A 18 4.19 21.55 -12.00
CA LEU A 18 4.84 22.55 -11.15
C LEU A 18 4.95 22.07 -9.71
N VAL A 19 3.84 21.59 -9.14
CA VAL A 19 3.75 21.13 -7.75
C VAL A 19 4.71 19.94 -7.49
N VAL A 20 4.81 18.98 -8.42
CA VAL A 20 5.78 17.87 -8.33
C VAL A 20 7.23 18.37 -8.29
N LYS A 21 7.53 19.47 -8.99
CA LYS A 21 8.87 20.07 -9.04
C LYS A 21 9.20 20.95 -7.84
N THR A 22 8.24 21.72 -7.34
CA THR A 22 8.52 22.84 -6.41
C THR A 22 8.01 22.63 -5.00
N ALA A 23 7.03 21.74 -4.76
CA ALA A 23 6.43 21.61 -3.44
C ALA A 23 7.37 20.92 -2.42
N PRO A 24 7.45 21.42 -1.17
CA PRO A 24 8.25 20.80 -0.13
C PRO A 24 7.67 19.43 0.25
N ARG A 25 8.56 18.47 0.47
CA ARG A 25 8.20 17.12 0.92
C ARG A 25 8.40 17.04 2.43
N LYS A 26 7.36 16.65 3.16
CA LYS A 26 7.40 16.43 4.61
C LYS A 26 6.83 15.04 4.90
N ASN A 27 7.47 14.31 5.81
CA ASN A 27 6.89 13.07 6.34
C ASN A 27 5.56 13.39 7.03
N ARG A 28 4.56 12.54 6.80
CA ARG A 28 3.29 12.61 7.51
C ARG A 28 3.01 11.23 8.08
N VAL A 29 2.78 11.19 9.38
CA VAL A 29 2.37 9.99 10.10
C VAL A 29 0.85 9.96 10.05
N TYR A 30 0.29 9.18 9.13
CA TYR A 30 -1.16 8.99 8.99
C TYR A 30 -1.43 7.61 8.39
N THR A 31 -2.27 6.83 9.08
CA THR A 31 -2.75 5.54 8.63
C THR A 31 -4.17 5.32 9.14
N GLN A 32 -4.90 4.42 8.50
CA GLN A 32 -6.26 4.07 8.88
C GLN A 32 -6.48 2.58 8.61
N PHE A 33 -7.33 1.94 9.43
CA PHE A 33 -7.69 0.55 9.23
C PHE A 33 -8.52 0.38 7.95
N TYR A 34 -8.34 -0.77 7.31
CA TYR A 34 -9.13 -1.19 6.16
C TYR A 34 -9.18 -0.17 4.99
N ARG A 35 -8.07 0.56 4.77
CA ARG A 35 -7.96 1.70 3.84
C ARG A 35 -8.36 1.45 2.38
N PHE A 36 -8.08 0.25 1.85
CA PHE A 36 -8.28 -0.09 0.43
C PHE A 36 -9.05 -1.42 0.30
N PRO A 37 -10.37 -1.46 0.57
CA PRO A 37 -11.15 -2.70 0.53
C PRO A 37 -11.03 -3.45 -0.80
N ASN A 38 -11.04 -2.75 -1.94
CA ASN A 38 -10.91 -3.41 -3.25
C ASN A 38 -9.51 -3.94 -3.52
N GLN A 39 -8.48 -3.40 -2.85
CA GLN A 39 -7.13 -3.93 -2.91
C GLN A 39 -6.99 -5.22 -2.11
N TYR A 40 -7.63 -5.28 -0.93
CA TYR A 40 -7.74 -6.51 -0.16
C TYR A 40 -8.53 -7.57 -0.93
N ARG A 41 -9.62 -7.18 -1.61
CA ARG A 41 -10.37 -8.07 -2.50
C ARG A 41 -9.51 -8.63 -3.64
N ALA A 42 -8.72 -7.78 -4.30
CA ALA A 42 -7.77 -8.24 -5.32
C ALA A 42 -6.68 -9.16 -4.76
N LEU A 43 -6.21 -8.90 -3.53
CA LEU A 43 -5.26 -9.76 -2.82
C LEU A 43 -5.85 -11.17 -2.64
N ILE A 44 -7.06 -11.28 -2.09
CA ILE A 44 -7.68 -12.56 -1.78
C ILE A 44 -8.20 -13.32 -3.00
N GLU A 45 -8.75 -12.65 -4.00
CA GLU A 45 -9.39 -13.32 -5.16
C GLU A 45 -8.37 -13.68 -6.25
N ARG A 46 -7.27 -12.94 -6.37
CA ARG A 46 -6.33 -13.07 -7.51
C ARG A 46 -4.90 -13.37 -7.09
N ILE A 47 -4.38 -12.70 -6.08
CA ILE A 47 -2.94 -12.76 -5.79
C ILE A 47 -2.61 -13.97 -4.91
N VAL A 48 -3.26 -14.14 -3.76
CA VAL A 48 -2.98 -15.25 -2.84
C VAL A 48 -3.21 -16.60 -3.49
N PRO A 49 -4.35 -16.89 -4.15
CA PRO A 49 -4.57 -18.17 -4.83
C PRO A 49 -3.51 -18.45 -5.89
N ARG A 50 -3.12 -17.43 -6.66
CA ARG A 50 -2.07 -17.56 -7.69
C ARG A 50 -0.72 -17.91 -7.09
N ILE A 51 -0.34 -17.31 -5.96
CA ILE A 51 0.92 -17.63 -5.29
C ILE A 51 0.88 -19.05 -4.69
N ARG A 52 -0.25 -19.43 -4.07
CA ARG A 52 -0.43 -20.75 -3.43
C ARG A 52 -0.49 -21.90 -4.41
N ALA A 53 -1.03 -21.70 -5.60
CA ALA A 53 -0.99 -22.70 -6.68
C ALA A 53 0.44 -23.07 -7.14
N GLN A 54 1.46 -22.37 -6.65
CA GLN A 54 2.83 -22.48 -7.13
C GLN A 54 3.83 -22.79 -6.00
N ARG A 55 3.43 -22.66 -4.75
CA ARG A 55 4.34 -22.68 -3.61
C ARG A 55 3.60 -23.04 -2.33
N ASP A 56 4.17 -24.00 -1.63
CA ASP A 56 3.78 -24.40 -0.27
C ASP A 56 4.53 -23.60 0.80
N GLY A 57 4.15 -23.81 2.06
CA GLY A 57 4.76 -23.17 3.21
C GLY A 57 4.23 -21.75 3.49
N PRO A 58 4.80 -21.03 4.46
CA PRO A 58 4.22 -19.78 4.94
C PRO A 58 4.29 -18.67 3.88
N LEU A 59 3.22 -17.89 3.74
CA LEU A 59 3.20 -16.70 2.89
C LEU A 59 4.02 -15.58 3.55
N GLN A 60 5.11 -15.17 2.90
CA GLN A 60 6.02 -14.15 3.43
C GLN A 60 5.65 -12.76 2.90
N ILE A 61 5.43 -11.80 3.80
CA ILE A 61 4.94 -10.46 3.48
C ILE A 61 5.86 -9.39 4.09
N LEU A 62 6.21 -8.39 3.28
CA LEU A 62 6.86 -7.16 3.73
C LEU A 62 5.89 -5.98 3.62
N VAL A 63 5.84 -5.14 4.64
CA VAL A 63 5.10 -3.87 4.64
C VAL A 63 6.06 -2.75 5.00
N PHE A 64 6.17 -1.72 4.16
CA PHE A 64 7.05 -0.56 4.37
C PHE A 64 6.23 0.73 4.52
N GLY A 65 6.62 1.56 5.48
CA GLY A 65 5.85 2.74 5.87
C GLY A 65 4.59 2.35 6.64
N CYS A 66 4.70 1.37 7.54
CA CYS A 66 3.55 0.80 8.24
C CYS A 66 2.90 1.76 9.25
N CYS A 67 3.54 2.89 9.57
CA CYS A 67 3.04 3.85 10.55
C CYS A 67 2.72 3.13 11.88
N SER A 68 1.59 3.46 12.51
CA SER A 68 1.07 2.83 13.73
C SER A 68 0.42 1.46 13.50
N GLY A 69 0.67 0.77 12.38
CA GLY A 69 0.34 -0.64 12.22
C GLY A 69 -1.01 -1.00 11.60
N ALA A 70 -1.85 -0.01 11.25
CA ALA A 70 -3.19 -0.30 10.72
C ALA A 70 -3.20 -1.14 9.42
N GLU A 71 -2.23 -0.93 8.51
CA GLU A 71 -2.11 -1.71 7.26
C GLU A 71 -1.76 -3.18 7.51
N PRO A 72 -0.67 -3.53 8.24
CA PRO A 72 -0.35 -4.94 8.51
C PRO A 72 -1.42 -5.65 9.36
N ILE A 73 -2.08 -4.96 10.30
CA ILE A 73 -3.19 -5.56 11.08
C ILE A 73 -4.39 -5.84 10.17
N SER A 74 -4.76 -4.90 9.30
CA SER A 74 -5.83 -5.10 8.32
C SER A 74 -5.54 -6.28 7.38
N LEU A 75 -4.28 -6.41 6.94
CA LEU A 75 -3.83 -7.53 6.11
C LEU A 75 -3.97 -8.86 6.85
N ALA A 76 -3.51 -8.94 8.11
CA ALA A 76 -3.61 -10.15 8.91
C ALA A 76 -5.08 -10.57 9.10
N SER A 77 -5.95 -9.63 9.46
CA SER A 77 -7.39 -9.87 9.61
C SER A 77 -8.04 -10.42 8.35
N VAL A 78 -7.81 -9.76 7.19
CA VAL A 78 -8.35 -10.20 5.90
C VAL A 78 -7.84 -11.60 5.51
N LEU A 79 -6.54 -11.86 5.68
CA LEU A 79 -5.94 -13.14 5.34
C LEU A 79 -6.48 -14.26 6.23
N LYS A 80 -6.56 -14.02 7.54
CA LYS A 80 -7.05 -15.00 8.51
C LYS A 80 -8.52 -15.35 8.27
N LYS A 81 -9.36 -14.33 8.03
CA LYS A 81 -10.78 -14.50 7.71
C LYS A 81 -10.98 -15.33 6.43
N GLN A 82 -10.27 -14.99 5.36
CA GLN A 82 -10.48 -15.63 4.05
C GLN A 82 -9.81 -17.01 3.95
N PHE A 83 -8.66 -17.19 4.59
CA PHE A 83 -7.87 -18.41 4.54
C PHE A 83 -7.47 -18.82 5.97
N PRO A 84 -8.37 -19.41 6.77
CA PRO A 84 -8.13 -19.73 8.18
C PRO A 84 -6.90 -20.61 8.43
N ASP A 85 -6.62 -21.51 7.49
CA ASP A 85 -5.51 -22.49 7.51
C ASP A 85 -4.22 -21.97 6.84
N LEU A 86 -4.24 -20.75 6.27
CA LEU A 86 -3.05 -20.19 5.63
C LEU A 86 -2.06 -19.76 6.71
N ASP A 87 -0.88 -20.37 6.68
CA ASP A 87 0.26 -19.85 7.42
C ASP A 87 0.87 -18.64 6.68
N PHE A 88 1.11 -17.55 7.42
CA PHE A 88 1.70 -16.34 6.89
C PHE A 88 2.47 -15.57 7.97
N HIS A 89 3.41 -14.76 7.51
CA HIS A 89 4.17 -13.87 8.39
C HIS A 89 4.37 -12.50 7.74
N ILE A 90 4.06 -11.45 8.49
CA ILE A 90 4.16 -10.06 8.07
C ILE A 90 5.29 -9.38 8.83
N ARG A 91 6.33 -8.97 8.11
CA ARG A 91 7.36 -8.08 8.67
C ARG A 91 7.06 -6.65 8.22
N ALA A 92 6.73 -5.80 9.18
CA ALA A 92 6.29 -4.43 8.97
C ALA A 92 7.36 -3.45 9.47
N TYR A 93 7.71 -2.49 8.62
CA TYR A 93 8.80 -1.55 8.85
C TYR A 93 8.36 -0.10 8.67
N ASP A 94 8.88 0.76 9.53
CA ASP A 94 8.83 2.21 9.41
C ASP A 94 10.18 2.80 9.84
N ILE A 95 10.50 4.01 9.38
CA ILE A 95 11.75 4.69 9.73
C ILE A 95 11.63 5.45 11.05
N VAL A 96 10.40 5.74 11.50
CA VAL A 96 10.13 6.52 12.72
C VAL A 96 9.96 5.56 13.91
N PRO A 97 10.88 5.54 14.91
CA PRO A 97 10.78 4.62 16.04
C PRO A 97 9.49 4.74 16.85
N GLU A 98 8.99 5.96 17.03
CA GLU A 98 7.81 6.26 17.85
C GLU A 98 6.54 5.63 17.27
N VAL A 99 6.42 5.53 15.93
CA VAL A 99 5.25 4.89 15.31
C VAL A 99 5.34 3.37 15.36
N ILE A 100 6.56 2.82 15.38
CA ILE A 100 6.78 1.38 15.59
C ILE A 100 6.43 0.99 17.02
N GLU A 101 6.84 1.77 18.02
CA GLU A 101 6.44 1.55 19.41
C GLU A 101 4.90 1.57 19.54
N ARG A 102 4.24 2.54 18.90
CA ARG A 102 2.78 2.59 18.84
C ARG A 102 2.18 1.36 18.16
N ALA A 103 2.76 0.87 17.06
CA ALA A 103 2.27 -0.27 16.30
C ALA A 103 2.42 -1.60 17.07
N GLN A 104 3.42 -1.70 17.94
CA GLN A 104 3.63 -2.85 18.83
C GLN A 104 2.58 -2.93 19.94
N SER A 105 1.94 -1.82 20.29
CA SER A 105 0.80 -1.82 21.22
C SER A 105 -0.43 -2.46 20.56
N PRO A 106 -1.08 -3.45 21.21
CA PRO A 106 -2.29 -4.07 20.68
C PRO A 106 -3.54 -3.21 20.92
N LEU A 107 -3.47 -2.12 21.69
CA LEU A 107 -4.63 -1.28 22.03
C LEU A 107 -4.76 -0.11 21.07
N TYR A 108 -5.98 0.15 20.59
CA TYR A 108 -6.35 1.28 19.74
C TYR A 108 -7.61 1.95 20.27
N SER A 109 -7.67 3.28 20.18
CA SER A 109 -8.87 4.03 20.54
C SER A 109 -9.99 3.81 19.50
N GLU A 110 -11.23 4.11 19.88
CA GLU A 110 -12.35 4.11 18.94
C GLU A 110 -12.08 5.06 17.76
N GLU A 111 -11.52 6.23 18.02
CA GLU A 111 -11.17 7.20 16.98
C GLU A 111 -10.17 6.61 15.98
N GLU A 112 -9.14 5.88 16.45
CA GLU A 112 -8.16 5.24 15.57
C GLU A 112 -8.78 4.10 14.75
N VAL A 113 -9.66 3.29 15.37
CA VAL A 113 -10.33 2.17 14.69
C VAL A 113 -11.28 2.65 13.61
N PHE A 114 -12.10 3.67 13.90
CA PHE A 114 -13.14 4.17 13.00
C PHE A 114 -12.74 5.42 12.20
N GLN A 115 -11.46 5.79 12.19
CA GLN A 115 -10.97 6.95 11.43
C GLN A 115 -11.28 6.85 9.92
N GLY A 116 -11.34 5.63 9.41
CA GLY A 116 -11.49 5.32 7.99
C GLY A 116 -12.93 5.13 7.54
N PRO A 117 -13.29 5.53 6.31
CA PRO A 117 -14.67 5.47 5.82
C PRO A 117 -15.11 4.06 5.40
N PHE A 118 -14.19 3.09 5.40
CA PHE A 118 -14.44 1.73 4.91
C PHE A 118 -14.52 0.70 6.04
N VAL A 119 -14.23 1.09 7.27
CA VAL A 119 -14.27 0.19 8.42
C VAL A 119 -15.71 -0.25 8.65
N THR A 120 -15.91 -1.56 8.70
CA THR A 120 -17.22 -2.20 8.90
C THR A 120 -17.25 -2.89 10.26
N ASP A 121 -18.43 -3.05 10.84
CA ASP A 121 -18.61 -3.82 12.09
C ASP A 121 -18.05 -5.24 11.99
N GLU A 122 -18.18 -5.88 10.82
CA GLU A 122 -17.62 -7.21 10.57
C GLU A 122 -16.09 -7.19 10.66
N PHE A 123 -15.41 -6.29 9.96
CA PHE A 123 -13.96 -6.09 10.09
C PHE A 123 -13.55 -5.84 11.55
N VAL A 124 -14.30 -5.03 12.29
CA VAL A 124 -13.98 -4.74 13.70
C VAL A 124 -14.11 -6.01 14.54
N ALA A 125 -15.19 -6.78 14.39
CA ALA A 125 -15.42 -8.03 15.11
C ALA A 125 -14.35 -9.09 14.83
N GLU A 126 -13.88 -9.19 13.59
CA GLU A 126 -12.81 -10.12 13.20
C GLU A 126 -11.41 -9.66 13.66
N THR A 127 -11.21 -8.37 13.90
CA THR A 127 -9.88 -7.81 14.17
C THR A 127 -9.63 -7.51 15.64
N PHE A 128 -10.67 -7.11 16.38
CA PHE A 128 -10.53 -6.58 17.74
C PHE A 128 -11.45 -7.28 18.74
N GLU A 129 -11.00 -7.26 19.99
CA GLU A 129 -11.80 -7.45 21.19
C GLU A 129 -12.09 -6.08 21.80
N THR A 130 -13.35 -5.78 22.07
CA THR A 130 -13.74 -4.55 22.77
C THR A 130 -13.42 -4.70 24.26
N THR A 131 -12.69 -3.75 24.82
CA THR A 131 -12.29 -3.68 26.24
C THR A 131 -12.65 -2.31 26.82
N GLU A 132 -12.53 -2.15 28.14
CA GLU A 132 -12.71 -0.84 28.79
C GLU A 132 -11.68 0.20 28.32
N GLU A 133 -10.52 -0.25 27.86
CA GLU A 133 -9.41 0.60 27.39
C GLU A 133 -9.50 0.93 25.89
N GLY A 134 -10.51 0.41 25.18
CA GLY A 134 -10.72 0.62 23.74
C GLY A 134 -10.81 -0.70 22.97
N TYR A 135 -10.08 -0.80 21.87
CA TYR A 135 -10.10 -1.96 20.97
C TYR A 135 -8.75 -2.65 21.00
N ARG A 136 -8.72 -3.88 21.51
CA ARG A 136 -7.53 -4.72 21.55
C ARG A 136 -7.46 -5.60 20.32
N VAL A 137 -6.41 -5.51 19.52
CA VAL A 137 -6.18 -6.42 18.40
C VAL A 137 -6.09 -7.84 18.93
N ARG A 138 -6.81 -8.77 18.28
CA ARG A 138 -6.82 -10.17 18.69
C ARG A 138 -5.39 -10.75 18.71
N PRO A 139 -5.00 -11.46 19.79
CA PRO A 139 -3.62 -11.95 19.93
C PRO A 139 -3.15 -12.89 18.81
N ASP A 140 -4.05 -13.70 18.26
CA ASP A 140 -3.74 -14.60 17.15
C ASP A 140 -3.34 -13.81 15.89
N LEU A 141 -4.00 -12.70 15.59
CA LEU A 141 -3.61 -11.80 14.49
C LEU A 141 -2.25 -11.15 14.74
N MET A 142 -2.01 -10.63 15.95
CA MET A 142 -0.73 -9.99 16.28
C MET A 142 0.44 -10.98 16.21
N SER A 143 0.22 -12.26 16.51
CA SER A 143 1.27 -13.28 16.45
C SER A 143 1.88 -13.47 15.04
N HIS A 144 1.14 -13.11 13.99
CA HIS A 144 1.60 -13.17 12.61
C HIS A 144 2.44 -11.95 12.18
N ILE A 145 2.57 -10.93 13.03
CA ILE A 145 3.16 -9.63 12.65
C ILE A 145 4.40 -9.33 13.48
N THR A 146 5.46 -8.88 12.83
CA THR A 146 6.65 -8.31 13.48
C THR A 146 6.84 -6.87 13.03
N PHE A 147 6.78 -5.96 13.99
CA PHE A 147 7.05 -4.53 13.79
C PHE A 147 8.49 -4.20 14.14
N SER A 148 9.19 -3.48 13.28
CA SER A 148 10.58 -3.09 13.51
C SER A 148 10.94 -1.80 12.79
N VAL A 149 11.94 -1.07 13.30
CA VAL A 149 12.49 0.08 12.58
C VAL A 149 13.29 -0.40 11.37
N GLY A 150 13.11 0.25 10.21
CA GLY A 150 13.83 -0.10 8.99
C GLY A 150 13.80 1.00 7.94
N ASP A 151 14.95 1.28 7.32
CA ASP A 151 15.05 2.24 6.22
C ASP A 151 15.06 1.53 4.86
N MET A 152 14.00 1.73 4.07
CA MET A 152 13.91 1.17 2.72
C MET A 152 14.96 1.72 1.73
N LEU A 153 15.65 2.81 2.08
CA LEU A 153 16.76 3.36 1.30
C LEU A 153 18.09 2.68 1.60
N ASP A 154 18.22 2.02 2.74
CA ASP A 154 19.41 1.24 3.09
C ASP A 154 19.42 -0.07 2.30
N ARG A 155 20.44 -0.20 1.45
CA ARG A 155 20.61 -1.35 0.58
C ARG A 155 20.97 -2.63 1.35
N VAL A 156 21.84 -2.52 2.36
CA VAL A 156 22.32 -3.67 3.13
C VAL A 156 21.18 -4.25 3.95
N PHE A 157 20.41 -3.37 4.60
CA PHE A 157 19.18 -3.73 5.30
C PHE A 157 18.22 -4.49 4.36
N ILE A 158 17.92 -3.92 3.19
CA ILE A 158 16.99 -4.52 2.23
C ILE A 158 17.45 -5.90 1.73
N GLU A 159 18.73 -6.06 1.43
CA GLU A 159 19.29 -7.35 1.00
C GLU A 159 19.22 -8.39 2.13
N GLY A 160 19.40 -7.97 3.38
CA GLY A 160 19.26 -8.82 4.57
C GLY A 160 17.84 -9.35 4.81
N LEU A 161 16.80 -8.70 4.27
CA LEU A 161 15.40 -9.16 4.42
C LEU A 161 15.09 -10.42 3.61
N GLY A 162 15.90 -10.72 2.60
CA GLY A 162 15.65 -11.78 1.63
C GLY A 162 14.45 -11.50 0.71
N LYS A 163 14.13 -12.48 -0.14
CA LYS A 163 13.01 -12.37 -1.09
C LYS A 163 11.71 -12.91 -0.48
N VAL A 164 10.58 -12.26 -0.75
CA VAL A 164 9.25 -12.56 -0.18
C VAL A 164 8.17 -12.66 -1.25
N ASP A 165 6.99 -13.16 -0.88
CA ASP A 165 5.85 -13.40 -1.77
C ASP A 165 5.04 -12.13 -2.03
N LEU A 166 4.96 -11.22 -1.06
CA LEU A 166 4.22 -9.97 -1.14
C LEU A 166 5.02 -8.81 -0.55
N VAL A 167 4.99 -7.66 -1.22
CA VAL A 167 5.59 -6.42 -0.73
C VAL A 167 4.57 -5.29 -0.84
N PHE A 168 4.35 -4.58 0.26
CA PHE A 168 3.50 -3.40 0.35
C PHE A 168 4.35 -2.17 0.64
N ALA A 169 4.14 -1.11 -0.12
CA ALA A 169 4.71 0.21 0.11
C ALA A 169 3.68 1.26 -0.33
N GLN A 170 2.59 1.33 0.42
CA GLN A 170 1.50 2.25 0.12
C GLN A 170 1.74 3.60 0.76
N ASN A 171 1.56 4.66 -0.03
CA ASN A 171 1.47 6.01 0.50
C ASN A 171 2.72 6.45 1.28
N VAL A 172 3.91 5.94 0.92
CA VAL A 172 5.17 6.25 1.59
C VAL A 172 6.21 6.90 0.67
N LEU A 173 6.34 6.45 -0.58
CA LEU A 173 7.38 6.94 -1.51
C LEU A 173 7.20 8.42 -1.91
N PHE A 174 6.01 8.99 -1.80
CA PHE A 174 5.78 10.39 -2.18
C PHE A 174 6.53 11.37 -1.27
N HIS A 175 6.78 11.00 -0.01
CA HIS A 175 7.54 11.84 0.92
C HIS A 175 9.01 12.00 0.51
N LEU A 176 9.52 11.15 -0.39
CA LEU A 176 10.92 11.11 -0.78
C LEU A 176 11.22 12.04 -1.97
N PRO A 177 12.41 12.68 -2.00
CA PRO A 177 12.92 13.31 -3.21
C PRO A 177 12.94 12.31 -4.39
N PRO A 178 12.82 12.75 -5.65
CA PRO A 178 12.66 11.83 -6.78
C PRO A 178 13.79 10.81 -6.94
N ALA A 179 15.03 11.16 -6.59
CA ALA A 179 16.15 10.23 -6.61
C ALA A 179 16.01 9.14 -5.53
N SER A 180 15.65 9.52 -4.31
CA SER A 180 15.40 8.60 -3.20
C SER A 180 14.18 7.71 -3.47
N ALA A 181 13.10 8.23 -4.04
CA ALA A 181 11.93 7.42 -4.43
C ALA A 181 12.29 6.35 -5.48
N ARG A 182 13.14 6.68 -6.47
CA ARG A 182 13.66 5.70 -7.44
C ARG A 182 14.54 4.64 -6.76
N ARG A 183 15.38 5.04 -5.81
CA ARG A 183 16.23 4.13 -5.03
C ARG A 183 15.38 3.19 -4.16
N ALA A 184 14.41 3.72 -3.42
CA ALA A 184 13.46 2.95 -2.64
C ALA A 184 12.73 1.92 -3.52
N PHE A 185 12.16 2.34 -4.66
CA PHE A 185 11.50 1.40 -5.58
C PHE A 185 12.45 0.29 -6.04
N ALA A 186 13.69 0.65 -6.43
CA ALA A 186 14.68 -0.32 -6.88
C ALA A 186 15.02 -1.32 -5.77
N ASN A 187 15.14 -0.86 -4.53
CA ASN A 187 15.35 -1.68 -3.34
C ASN A 187 14.17 -2.62 -3.08
N LEU A 188 12.94 -2.11 -3.08
CA LEU A 188 11.72 -2.93 -2.93
C LEU A 188 11.63 -4.03 -4.00
N ASN A 189 12.07 -3.76 -5.23
CA ASN A 189 12.08 -4.78 -6.27
C ASN A 189 13.07 -5.94 -6.01
N LEU A 190 14.12 -5.73 -5.20
CA LEU A 190 15.07 -6.81 -4.85
C LEU A 190 14.46 -7.87 -3.93
N THR A 191 13.51 -7.45 -3.10
CA THR A 191 12.82 -8.34 -2.16
C THR A 191 11.72 -9.13 -2.85
N LEU A 192 11.41 -8.86 -4.12
CA LEU A 192 10.44 -9.63 -4.90
C LEU A 192 11.08 -10.91 -5.45
N ARG A 193 10.57 -12.08 -5.06
CA ARG A 193 10.90 -13.34 -5.75
C ARG A 193 10.07 -13.50 -7.04
N PRO A 194 10.50 -14.34 -8.00
CA PRO A 194 9.67 -14.67 -9.15
C PRO A 194 8.29 -15.20 -8.73
N GLY A 195 7.24 -14.70 -9.38
CA GLY A 195 5.85 -15.01 -9.06
C GLY A 195 5.25 -14.25 -7.86
N SER A 196 5.99 -13.35 -7.22
CA SER A 196 5.48 -12.48 -6.14
C SER A 196 4.57 -11.36 -6.66
N ALA A 197 4.07 -10.51 -5.75
CA ALA A 197 3.38 -9.28 -6.10
C ALA A 197 3.86 -8.07 -5.28
N LEU A 198 3.84 -6.90 -5.92
CA LEU A 198 4.14 -5.59 -5.35
C LEU A 198 2.87 -4.74 -5.31
N PHE A 199 2.55 -4.22 -4.13
CA PHE A 199 1.46 -3.30 -3.87
C PHE A 199 2.07 -1.91 -3.64
N ILE A 200 1.90 -1.00 -4.60
CA ILE A 200 2.56 0.31 -4.58
C ILE A 200 1.69 1.45 -5.12
N ASN A 201 1.51 2.44 -4.26
CA ASN A 201 0.71 3.65 -4.47
C ASN A 201 1.36 4.82 -3.73
N GLY A 202 0.93 6.04 -4.04
CA GLY A 202 1.50 7.23 -3.40
C GLY A 202 2.96 7.44 -3.78
N MET A 203 3.20 7.54 -5.09
CA MET A 203 4.43 8.04 -5.69
C MET A 203 4.07 8.76 -6.98
N ASP A 204 5.03 9.46 -7.59
CA ASP A 204 4.82 10.08 -8.91
C ASP A 204 4.38 9.03 -9.95
N VAL A 205 3.27 9.29 -10.65
CA VAL A 205 2.64 8.32 -11.55
C VAL A 205 3.55 7.99 -12.72
N ASP A 206 4.19 9.00 -13.32
CA ASP A 206 5.04 8.80 -14.50
C ASP A 206 6.31 8.03 -14.13
N MET A 207 6.87 8.30 -12.95
CA MET A 207 7.96 7.52 -12.37
C MET A 207 7.55 6.06 -12.16
N ARG A 208 6.38 5.81 -11.57
CA ARG A 208 5.88 4.44 -11.33
C ARG A 208 5.70 3.67 -12.63
N VAL A 209 5.09 4.29 -13.65
CA VAL A 209 4.93 3.69 -14.98
C VAL A 209 6.30 3.31 -15.57
N LYS A 210 7.27 4.22 -15.52
CA LYS A 210 8.64 3.98 -16.04
C LYS A 210 9.34 2.84 -15.29
N LEU A 211 9.28 2.84 -13.96
CA LEU A 211 9.98 1.86 -13.14
C LEU A 211 9.35 0.48 -13.22
N THR A 212 8.02 0.38 -13.24
CA THR A 212 7.33 -0.92 -13.38
C THR A 212 7.62 -1.57 -14.74
N LYS A 213 7.77 -0.77 -15.81
CA LYS A 213 8.29 -1.26 -17.10
C LYS A 213 9.76 -1.70 -17.01
N LYS A 214 10.62 -0.85 -16.45
CA LYS A 214 12.07 -1.13 -16.30
C LYS A 214 12.34 -2.45 -15.54
N PHE A 215 11.53 -2.75 -14.53
CA PHE A 215 11.69 -3.93 -13.69
C PHE A 215 10.82 -5.13 -14.09
N TYR A 216 10.17 -5.08 -15.27
CA TYR A 216 9.30 -6.15 -15.78
C TYR A 216 8.23 -6.58 -14.77
N LEU A 217 7.55 -5.57 -14.22
CA LEU A 217 6.43 -5.74 -13.30
C LEU A 217 5.12 -5.59 -14.09
N ASP A 218 4.33 -6.65 -14.12
CA ASP A 218 3.10 -6.74 -14.91
C ASP A 218 1.92 -6.22 -14.09
N PRO A 219 1.16 -5.22 -14.59
CA PRO A 219 0.03 -4.70 -13.85
C PRO A 219 -1.03 -5.79 -13.68
N LEU A 220 -1.65 -5.86 -12.50
CA LEU A 220 -2.84 -6.66 -12.31
C LEU A 220 -4.05 -5.91 -12.93
N GLU A 221 -4.59 -6.46 -14.00
CA GLU A 221 -5.80 -5.96 -14.67
C GLU A 221 -7.08 -6.39 -13.93
N TYR A 222 -7.17 -6.03 -12.65
CA TYR A 222 -8.30 -6.38 -11.78
C TYR A 222 -8.64 -5.23 -10.84
N LEU A 223 -9.92 -4.83 -10.82
CA LEU A 223 -10.46 -3.76 -9.96
C LEU A 223 -9.70 -2.43 -10.01
N ILE A 224 -9.08 -2.10 -11.15
CA ILE A 224 -8.23 -0.91 -11.26
C ILE A 224 -9.00 0.36 -10.92
N GLU A 225 -10.23 0.49 -11.40
CA GLU A 225 -11.06 1.68 -11.20
C GLU A 225 -11.60 1.75 -9.77
N GLU A 226 -12.02 0.62 -9.22
CA GLU A 226 -12.54 0.49 -7.86
C GLU A 226 -11.45 0.78 -6.82
N ILE A 227 -10.27 0.17 -6.97
CA ILE A 227 -9.06 0.50 -6.17
C ILE A 227 -8.67 1.97 -6.38
N HIS A 228 -8.86 2.50 -7.60
CA HIS A 228 -8.62 3.91 -7.84
C HIS A 228 -9.56 4.78 -6.99
N ASN A 229 -10.84 4.43 -6.94
CA ASN A 229 -11.87 5.17 -6.24
C ASN A 229 -11.71 5.10 -4.72
N ASP A 230 -11.30 3.96 -4.15
CA ASP A 230 -11.01 3.82 -2.71
C ASP A 230 -10.03 4.91 -2.23
N ALA A 231 -8.92 5.09 -2.97
CA ALA A 231 -7.90 6.08 -2.61
C ALA A 231 -8.34 7.54 -2.78
N ARG A 232 -9.39 7.80 -3.55
CA ARG A 232 -9.94 9.15 -3.71
C ARG A 232 -10.71 9.57 -2.46
N VAL A 233 -11.41 8.62 -1.83
CA VAL A 233 -12.14 8.86 -0.58
C VAL A 233 -11.15 9.23 0.54
N ASP A 234 -10.06 8.48 0.65
CA ASP A 234 -9.00 8.70 1.65
C ASP A 234 -8.23 10.03 1.52
N ARG A 235 -8.01 10.54 0.29
CA ARG A 235 -7.16 11.73 0.06
C ARG A 235 -7.93 13.02 -0.29
N GLY A 236 -9.25 12.94 -0.43
CA GLY A 236 -10.09 14.06 -0.89
C GLY A 236 -9.82 14.48 -2.35
N ASN A 237 -10.48 15.55 -2.81
CA ASN A 237 -10.49 15.97 -4.23
C ASN A 237 -9.24 16.79 -4.69
N SER A 238 -8.21 16.93 -3.86
CA SER A 238 -7.12 17.91 -4.03
C SER A 238 -5.99 17.49 -4.99
N TRP A 239 -6.30 16.76 -6.06
CA TRP A 239 -5.25 16.10 -6.85
C TRP A 239 -4.30 17.04 -7.62
N ALA A 240 -4.80 18.18 -8.11
CA ALA A 240 -3.96 19.16 -8.81
C ALA A 240 -3.23 20.11 -7.84
N ALA A 241 -3.58 20.09 -6.56
CA ALA A 241 -3.02 20.97 -5.53
C ALA A 241 -1.96 20.28 -4.66
N ALA A 242 -1.90 18.95 -4.69
CA ALA A 242 -0.96 18.14 -3.95
C ALA A 242 0.01 17.42 -4.90
N TYR A 243 1.31 17.39 -4.57
CA TYR A 243 2.29 16.67 -5.41
C TYR A 243 2.03 15.15 -5.39
N TRP A 244 1.38 14.66 -4.34
CA TRP A 244 0.92 13.26 -4.19
C TRP A 244 -0.51 13.04 -4.71
N GLY A 245 -1.10 14.06 -5.34
CA GLY A 245 -2.43 13.98 -5.91
C GLY A 245 -2.49 12.99 -7.07
N ARG A 246 -3.48 12.10 -7.05
CA ARG A 246 -3.63 11.05 -8.08
C ARG A 246 -4.25 11.66 -9.34
N LYS A 247 -3.67 11.35 -10.50
CA LYS A 247 -4.29 11.71 -11.78
C LYS A 247 -5.73 11.17 -11.80
N PRO A 248 -6.72 11.95 -12.25
CA PRO A 248 -8.09 11.46 -12.38
C PRO A 248 -8.12 10.20 -13.23
N PHE A 249 -8.98 9.26 -12.85
CA PHE A 249 -9.18 8.06 -13.64
C PHE A 249 -9.54 8.40 -15.08
N ASN A 250 -8.82 7.82 -16.04
CA ASN A 250 -9.01 8.09 -17.45
C ASN A 250 -8.62 6.89 -18.33
N ARG A 251 -9.61 6.23 -18.93
CA ARG A 251 -9.40 5.11 -19.86
C ARG A 251 -8.93 5.53 -21.27
N ARG A 252 -8.87 6.83 -21.58
CA ARG A 252 -8.48 7.32 -22.92
C ARG A 252 -6.96 7.26 -23.16
N SER A 253 -6.13 7.19 -22.12
CA SER A 253 -4.67 7.02 -22.29
C SER A 253 -4.35 5.63 -22.80
N ARG A 254 -3.37 5.49 -23.71
CA ARG A 254 -2.86 4.17 -24.12
C ARG A 254 -2.20 3.41 -22.97
N GLU A 255 -1.81 4.11 -21.91
CA GLU A 255 -1.14 3.56 -20.73
C GLU A 255 -2.04 3.54 -19.48
N TRP A 256 -3.36 3.72 -19.65
CA TRP A 256 -4.30 3.90 -18.52
C TRP A 256 -4.19 2.81 -17.45
N ILE A 257 -3.90 1.56 -17.87
CA ILE A 257 -3.70 0.42 -16.97
C ILE A 257 -2.54 0.70 -16.02
N ARG A 258 -1.34 1.02 -16.53
CA ARG A 258 -0.16 1.30 -15.68
C ARG A 258 -0.27 2.64 -14.95
N GLU A 259 -0.96 3.61 -15.55
CA GLU A 259 -1.22 4.90 -14.92
C GLU A 259 -2.06 4.77 -13.65
N HIS A 260 -3.02 3.83 -13.62
CA HIS A 260 -3.98 3.69 -12.52
C HIS A 260 -3.76 2.46 -11.63
N CYS A 261 -3.25 1.35 -12.16
CA CYS A 261 -3.01 0.11 -11.41
C CYS A 261 -1.97 0.31 -10.29
N THR A 262 -2.22 -0.24 -9.10
CA THR A 262 -1.33 -0.18 -7.92
C THR A 262 -0.80 -1.54 -7.49
N ILE A 263 -1.14 -2.60 -8.22
CA ILE A 263 -0.77 -3.99 -7.90
C ILE A 263 -0.03 -4.56 -9.09
N TYR A 264 1.18 -5.07 -8.90
CA TYR A 264 2.01 -5.57 -9.98
C TYR A 264 2.56 -6.96 -9.66
N ASN A 265 2.45 -7.88 -10.60
CA ASN A 265 3.02 -9.21 -10.50
C ASN A 265 4.49 -9.19 -10.95
N LYS A 266 5.34 -9.94 -10.25
CA LYS A 266 6.71 -10.20 -10.71
C LYS A 266 6.71 -11.42 -11.63
N ALA A 267 7.18 -11.23 -12.86
CA ALA A 267 7.34 -12.32 -13.82
C ALA A 267 8.20 -13.46 -13.26
N ARG A 268 7.99 -14.68 -13.79
CA ARG A 268 8.58 -15.92 -13.28
C ARG A 268 10.02 -16.20 -13.76
N VAL A 269 10.63 -15.28 -14.51
CA VAL A 269 11.94 -15.49 -15.17
C VAL A 269 13.01 -15.93 -14.18
#